data_AF-A0A811U2K4-F1
#
_entry.id   AF-A0A811U2K4-F1
#
_cell.length_a   1.000
_cell.length_b   1.000
_cell.length_c   1.000
_cell.angle_alpha   90.00
_cell.angle_beta   90.00
_cell.angle_gamma   90.00
#
_symmetry.space_group_name_H-M   'P 1'
#
loop_
_entity.id
_entity.type
_entity.pdbx_description
1 polymer ?
#
loop_
_entity_poly.entity_id
_entity_poly.type
_entity_poly.pdbx_seq_one_letter_code
_entity_poly.pdbx_strand_id
1 'polypeptide(L)'
;MSGHTLNSVKWYKDKMEFFRYSPMMHPVYMKFPVVGIQVQDGKYFCNESTCRVDLSLIGAKSTGTYKCEVSGDAPHFKLAAKADNMTVAALPQSDPLIESFNSMYRMEELLSATCSSDYSSLPTRLTWYINGEQASLGELQPSIDTSIPAHDYILRRQKLQVRFYLSGPRFYHAGKNLELKCVAEIENFPELKRETSLNAAITHYDNLNNQMLIHAGSGVSGAANVTPHHNTLQIISILFAICFLVNSALFSL
;
A
#
# COMPACT_ATOMS: atom_id res chain seq x y z
N MET A 1 -25.99 18.07 33.88
CA MET A 1 -27.02 19.13 34.02
C MET A 1 -28.20 18.52 34.78
N SER A 2 -28.35 18.77 36.08
CA SER A 2 -29.40 18.14 36.91
C SER A 2 -30.54 19.13 37.18
N GLY A 3 -31.74 18.84 36.64
CA GLY A 3 -32.99 19.57 36.93
C GLY A 3 -33.64 20.31 35.76
N HIS A 4 -33.16 20.13 34.51
CA HIS A 4 -33.76 20.76 33.33
C HIS A 4 -34.31 19.68 32.39
N THR A 5 -35.59 19.76 32.05
CA THR A 5 -36.22 18.89 31.06
C THR A 5 -35.70 19.24 29.67
N LEU A 6 -35.23 18.21 28.95
CA LEU A 6 -34.78 18.35 27.57
C LEU A 6 -36.00 18.58 26.67
N ASN A 7 -36.01 19.68 25.93
CA ASN A 7 -37.03 19.93 24.90
C ASN A 7 -36.64 19.22 23.60
N SER A 8 -35.48 19.58 23.03
CA SER A 8 -35.01 18.94 21.80
C SER A 8 -33.51 19.01 21.60
N VAL A 9 -32.99 18.04 20.85
CA VAL A 9 -31.65 18.07 20.24
C VAL A 9 -31.80 18.12 18.73
N LYS A 10 -31.16 19.09 18.08
CA LYS A 10 -31.20 19.31 16.63
C LYS A 10 -29.80 19.29 16.05
N TRP A 11 -29.68 18.64 14.89
CA TRP A 11 -28.44 18.61 14.13
C TRP A 11 -28.62 19.30 12.79
N TYR A 12 -27.61 20.09 12.41
CA TYR A 12 -27.58 20.90 11.21
C TYR A 12 -26.33 20.63 10.40
N LYS A 13 -26.45 20.70 9.07
CA LYS A 13 -25.34 20.86 8.12
C LYS A 13 -25.60 22.15 7.34
N ASP A 14 -24.62 23.05 7.33
CA ASP A 14 -24.69 24.32 6.58
C ASP A 14 -25.99 25.11 6.85
N LYS A 15 -26.36 25.20 8.13
CA LYS A 15 -27.57 25.87 8.64
C LYS A 15 -28.90 25.17 8.30
N MET A 16 -28.89 24.07 7.55
CA MET A 16 -30.07 23.25 7.28
C MET A 16 -30.18 22.14 8.33
N GLU A 17 -31.32 22.04 9.00
CA GLU A 17 -31.60 20.97 9.94
C GLU A 17 -31.72 19.64 9.18
N PHE A 18 -31.08 18.58 9.65
CA PHE A 18 -31.19 17.24 9.05
C PHE A 18 -31.72 16.18 10.02
N PHE A 19 -31.63 16.41 11.33
CA PHE A 19 -32.13 15.48 12.34
C PHE A 19 -32.60 16.21 13.60
N ARG A 20 -33.68 15.72 14.20
CA ARG A 20 -34.22 16.18 15.48
C ARG A 20 -34.63 15.03 16.37
N TYR A 21 -34.25 15.11 17.64
CA TYR A 21 -34.80 14.32 18.74
C TYR A 21 -35.63 15.24 19.64
N SER A 22 -36.86 14.84 19.96
CA SER A 22 -37.80 15.59 20.80
C SER A 22 -38.60 14.62 21.66
N PRO A 23 -38.14 14.28 22.89
CA PRO A 23 -38.72 13.20 23.69
C PRO A 23 -40.21 13.39 24.03
N MET A 24 -40.66 14.65 24.11
CA MET A 24 -42.04 15.00 24.48
C MET A 24 -42.97 15.17 23.26
N MET A 25 -42.49 14.99 22.03
CA MET A 25 -43.30 15.15 20.80
C MET A 25 -43.44 13.82 20.05
N HIS A 26 -44.51 13.68 19.26
CA HIS A 26 -44.69 12.57 18.33
C HIS A 26 -44.65 13.08 16.87
N PRO A 27 -43.77 12.55 16.00
CA PRO A 27 -42.78 11.51 16.28
C PRO A 27 -41.60 12.04 17.11
N VAL A 28 -41.01 11.15 17.92
CA VAL A 28 -39.87 11.47 18.80
C VAL A 28 -38.61 11.82 18.00
N TYR A 29 -38.46 11.21 16.82
CA TYR A 29 -37.36 11.44 15.90
C TYR A 29 -37.89 12.00 14.58
N MET A 30 -37.25 13.05 14.06
CA MET A 30 -37.54 13.60 12.74
C MET A 30 -36.25 13.70 11.93
N LYS A 31 -36.35 13.39 10.63
CA LYS A 31 -35.27 13.49 9.66
C LYS A 31 -35.69 14.45 8.57
N PHE A 32 -34.77 15.31 8.13
CA PHE A 32 -35.02 16.28 7.07
C PHE A 32 -34.00 16.09 5.95
N PRO A 33 -34.42 16.14 4.68
CA PRO A 33 -33.53 15.92 3.56
C PRO A 33 -32.53 17.08 3.44
N VAL A 34 -31.25 16.76 3.51
CA VAL A 34 -30.14 17.70 3.28
C VAL A 34 -29.12 17.04 2.36
N VAL A 35 -28.62 17.78 1.38
CA VAL A 35 -27.65 17.28 0.40
C VAL A 35 -26.40 16.77 1.11
N GLY A 36 -25.98 15.54 0.77
CA GLY A 36 -24.82 14.89 1.38
C GLY A 36 -25.06 14.32 2.79
N ILE A 37 -26.30 14.32 3.27
CA ILE A 37 -26.68 13.70 4.54
C ILE A 37 -27.58 12.50 4.30
N GLN A 38 -27.20 11.36 4.88
CA GLN A 38 -28.07 10.21 4.99
C GLN A 38 -28.04 9.66 6.42
N VAL A 39 -29.20 9.67 7.08
CA VAL A 39 -29.40 9.09 8.41
C VAL A 39 -30.29 7.87 8.28
N GLN A 40 -29.71 6.68 8.47
CA GLN A 40 -30.44 5.42 8.40
C GLN A 40 -31.19 5.14 9.71
N ASP A 41 -32.29 4.39 9.62
CA ASP A 41 -33.02 3.96 10.82
C ASP A 41 -32.18 3.01 11.67
N GLY A 42 -32.23 3.18 12.99
CA GLY A 42 -31.37 2.46 13.93
C GLY A 42 -29.91 2.95 13.98
N LYS A 43 -29.53 3.98 13.21
CA LYS A 43 -28.20 4.62 13.22
C LYS A 43 -28.18 5.93 14.00
N TYR A 44 -29.00 6.03 15.03
CA TYR A 44 -29.05 7.16 15.94
C TYR A 44 -29.49 6.69 17.32
N PHE A 45 -28.96 7.32 18.36
CA PHE A 45 -29.29 7.03 19.75
C PHE A 45 -29.35 8.33 20.54
N CYS A 46 -30.53 8.65 21.06
CA CYS A 46 -30.72 9.83 21.90
C CYS A 46 -31.53 9.51 23.15
N ASN A 47 -31.14 10.13 24.25
CA ASN A 47 -31.83 10.16 25.53
C ASN A 47 -31.61 11.53 26.19
N GLU A 48 -31.98 11.68 27.46
CA GLU A 48 -31.86 12.96 28.18
C GLU A 48 -30.41 13.45 28.35
N SER A 49 -29.44 12.55 28.29
CA SER A 49 -28.02 12.84 28.59
C SER A 49 -27.12 12.86 27.36
N THR A 50 -27.47 12.13 26.31
CA THR A 50 -26.63 11.98 25.11
C THR A 50 -27.49 11.85 23.86
N CYS A 51 -26.99 12.35 22.73
CA CYS A 51 -27.61 12.20 21.44
C CYS A 51 -26.54 12.08 20.36
N ARG A 52 -26.52 10.95 19.67
CA ARG A 52 -25.58 10.59 18.63
C ARG A 52 -26.32 10.23 17.35
N VAL A 53 -25.83 10.74 16.22
CA VAL A 53 -26.37 10.44 14.89
C VAL A 53 -25.21 9.96 14.02
N ASP A 54 -25.32 8.74 13.51
CA ASP A 54 -24.36 8.19 12.57
C ASP A 54 -24.82 8.49 11.14
N LEU A 55 -23.91 9.05 10.35
CA LEU A 55 -24.14 9.37 8.95
C LEU A 55 -23.64 8.24 8.05
N SER A 56 -24.45 7.86 7.06
CA SER A 56 -24.11 6.83 6.07
C SER A 56 -23.78 7.44 4.72
N LEU A 57 -23.08 6.67 3.86
CA LEU A 57 -22.74 7.04 2.48
C LEU A 57 -22.07 8.43 2.39
N ILE A 58 -21.10 8.66 3.27
CA ILE A 58 -20.33 9.90 3.32
C ILE A 58 -19.51 10.09 2.04
N GLY A 59 -19.59 11.29 1.46
CA GLY A 59 -18.87 11.66 0.24
C GLY A 59 -18.58 13.16 0.18
N ALA A 60 -18.18 13.67 -1.00
CA ALA A 60 -17.73 15.05 -1.16
C ALA A 60 -18.78 16.06 -0.65
N LYS A 61 -20.04 15.80 -1.00
CA LYS A 61 -21.21 16.62 -0.63
C LYS A 61 -21.53 16.61 0.87
N SER A 62 -20.99 15.66 1.63
CA SER A 62 -21.11 15.62 3.09
C SER A 62 -20.15 16.60 3.77
N THR A 63 -19.16 17.16 3.06
CA THR A 63 -18.34 18.25 3.59
C THR A 63 -19.21 19.47 3.93
N GLY A 64 -18.96 20.09 5.08
CA GLY A 64 -19.69 21.28 5.52
C GLY A 64 -19.50 21.59 7.00
N THR A 65 -20.22 22.60 7.48
CA THR A 65 -20.25 22.97 8.90
C THR A 65 -21.40 22.25 9.59
N TYR A 66 -21.08 21.44 10.58
CA TYR A 66 -22.03 20.67 11.38
C TYR A 66 -22.28 21.36 12.71
N LYS A 67 -23.54 21.52 13.09
CA LYS A 67 -23.93 22.13 14.37
C LYS A 67 -24.86 21.19 15.13
N CYS A 68 -24.58 20.97 16.41
CA CYS A 68 -25.53 20.39 17.36
C CYS A 68 -26.10 21.52 18.23
N GLU A 69 -27.42 21.52 18.41
CA GLU A 69 -28.15 22.47 19.23
C GLU A 69 -29.06 21.73 20.22
N VAL A 70 -28.91 22.03 21.50
CA VAL A 70 -29.65 21.43 22.61
C VAL A 70 -30.49 22.51 23.27
N SER A 71 -31.79 22.26 23.38
CA SER A 71 -32.75 23.17 23.99
C SER A 71 -33.40 22.51 25.21
N GLY A 72 -33.44 23.25 26.32
CA GLY A 72 -34.24 22.91 27.50
C GLY A 72 -35.66 23.42 27.37
N ASP A 73 -36.57 22.84 28.14
CA ASP A 73 -37.98 23.22 28.16
C ASP A 73 -38.28 24.35 29.14
N ALA A 74 -39.55 24.74 29.22
CA ALA A 74 -40.08 25.63 30.24
C ALA A 74 -39.64 25.19 31.65
N PRO A 75 -39.40 26.14 32.57
CA PRO A 75 -39.55 27.59 32.42
C PRO A 75 -38.29 28.29 31.88
N HIS A 76 -37.17 27.58 31.72
CA HIS A 76 -35.87 28.22 31.51
C HIS A 76 -35.46 28.37 30.05
N PHE A 77 -35.99 27.53 29.15
CA PHE A 77 -35.73 27.61 27.70
C PHE A 77 -34.24 27.75 27.34
N LYS A 78 -33.35 27.11 28.11
CA LYS A 78 -31.90 27.22 27.90
C LYS A 78 -31.52 26.66 26.53
N LEU A 79 -30.60 27.34 25.85
CA LEU A 79 -30.08 26.91 24.55
C LEU A 79 -28.57 26.78 24.63
N ALA A 80 -28.04 25.66 24.17
CA ALA A 80 -26.60 25.45 23.98
C ALA A 80 -26.37 24.92 22.57
N ALA A 81 -25.38 25.47 21.86
CA ALA A 81 -25.02 25.00 20.53
C ALA A 81 -23.51 25.05 20.33
N LYS A 82 -23.01 24.10 19.54
CA LYS A 82 -21.62 24.08 19.07
C LYS A 82 -21.59 23.66 17.62
N ALA A 83 -20.74 24.32 16.84
CA ALA A 83 -20.51 24.01 15.45
C ALA A 83 -19.04 23.65 15.21
N ASP A 84 -18.80 22.76 14.25
CA ASP A 84 -17.46 22.38 13.79
C ASP A 84 -17.50 22.03 12.30
N ASN A 85 -16.34 22.05 11.64
CA ASN A 85 -16.24 21.73 10.22
C ASN A 85 -15.85 20.26 10.02
N MET A 86 -16.55 19.59 9.12
CA MET A 86 -16.17 18.26 8.66
C MET A 86 -15.77 18.34 7.18
N THR A 87 -14.58 17.84 6.85
CA THR A 87 -14.10 17.68 5.48
C THR A 87 -13.99 16.21 5.15
N VAL A 88 -14.51 15.83 3.99
CA VAL A 88 -14.44 14.46 3.48
C VAL A 88 -13.49 14.44 2.29
N ALA A 89 -12.51 13.55 2.33
CA ALA A 89 -11.50 13.41 1.29
C ALA A 89 -11.54 11.99 0.68
N ALA A 90 -11.19 11.90 -0.60
CA ALA A 90 -10.93 10.65 -1.29
C ALA A 90 -9.44 10.31 -1.17
N LEU A 91 -9.14 9.24 -0.44
CA LEU A 91 -7.78 8.74 -0.24
C LEU A 91 -7.37 7.76 -1.35
N PRO A 92 -6.06 7.66 -1.66
CA PRO A 92 -5.56 6.66 -2.60
C PRO A 92 -5.88 5.24 -2.11
N GLN A 93 -6.35 4.39 -3.01
CA GLN A 93 -6.73 3.01 -2.71
C GLN A 93 -5.59 2.03 -2.93
N SER A 94 -4.68 2.37 -3.84
CA SER A 94 -3.55 1.53 -4.22
C SER A 94 -2.21 2.20 -3.90
N ASP A 95 -1.19 1.36 -3.73
CA ASP A 95 0.20 1.80 -3.60
C ASP A 95 0.72 2.39 -4.92
N PRO A 96 1.75 3.25 -4.89
CA PRO A 96 2.25 3.87 -6.10
C PRO A 96 2.78 2.84 -7.11
N LEU A 97 2.47 3.03 -8.38
CA LEU A 97 2.92 2.14 -9.45
C LEU A 97 4.30 2.59 -9.96
N ILE A 98 5.28 1.69 -9.96
CA ILE A 98 6.56 1.89 -10.62
C ILE A 98 6.51 1.25 -12.02
N GLU A 99 6.72 2.07 -13.04
CA GLU A 99 6.76 1.69 -14.45
C GLU A 99 8.21 1.80 -14.98
N SER A 100 8.51 1.08 -16.07
CA SER A 100 9.81 1.08 -16.75
C SER A 100 10.99 0.57 -15.91
N PHE A 101 10.74 -0.39 -15.01
CA PHE A 101 11.76 -1.05 -14.19
C PHE A 101 12.00 -2.50 -14.66
N ASN A 102 13.27 -2.90 -14.78
CA ASN A 102 13.69 -4.27 -15.12
C ASN A 102 14.22 -5.01 -13.89
N SER A 103 14.08 -6.33 -13.85
CA SER A 103 14.61 -7.16 -12.77
C SER A 103 16.12 -7.38 -12.84
N MET A 104 16.78 -6.98 -13.93
CA MET A 104 18.22 -7.10 -14.12
C MET A 104 18.77 -5.90 -14.89
N TYR A 105 19.94 -5.43 -14.47
CA TYR A 105 20.68 -4.33 -15.10
C TYR A 105 22.17 -4.65 -15.18
N ARG A 106 22.90 -3.93 -16.03
CA ARG A 106 24.36 -3.94 -16.09
C ARG A 106 24.94 -2.71 -15.39
N MET A 107 26.16 -2.85 -14.87
CA MET A 107 26.92 -1.68 -14.42
C MET A 107 27.07 -0.67 -15.56
N GLU A 108 27.07 0.62 -15.20
CA GLU A 108 27.11 1.77 -16.12
C GLU A 108 25.88 1.92 -17.04
N GLU A 109 24.85 1.07 -16.87
CA GLU A 109 23.58 1.22 -17.58
C GLU A 109 22.77 2.40 -17.04
N LEU A 110 22.00 3.04 -17.92
CA LEU A 110 21.05 4.09 -17.55
C LEU A 110 19.73 3.47 -17.09
N LEU A 111 19.40 3.66 -15.82
CA LEU A 111 18.09 3.31 -15.28
C LEU A 111 17.15 4.53 -15.38
N SER A 112 15.93 4.28 -15.84
CA SER A 112 14.86 5.28 -15.88
C SER A 112 13.54 4.64 -15.50
N ALA A 113 12.96 5.06 -14.38
CA ALA A 113 11.71 4.53 -13.88
C ALA A 113 10.74 5.66 -13.54
N THR A 114 9.45 5.44 -13.77
CA THR A 114 8.41 6.43 -13.47
C THR A 114 7.53 5.90 -12.35
N CYS A 115 7.41 6.67 -11.28
CA CYS A 115 6.48 6.38 -10.21
C CYS A 115 5.21 7.19 -10.44
N SER A 116 4.06 6.54 -10.34
CA SER A 116 2.74 7.16 -10.45
C SER A 116 1.95 6.91 -9.15
N SER A 117 1.49 7.97 -8.49
CA SER A 117 0.58 7.81 -7.35
C SER A 117 -0.79 7.30 -7.83
N ASP A 118 -1.59 6.76 -6.91
CA ASP A 118 -3.02 6.65 -7.17
C ASP A 118 -3.69 8.04 -7.11
N TYR A 119 -4.93 8.12 -7.58
CA TYR A 119 -5.74 9.32 -7.53
C TYR A 119 -6.24 9.61 -6.12
N SER A 120 -6.15 10.88 -5.70
CA SER A 120 -6.68 11.33 -4.41
C SER A 120 -7.24 12.75 -4.51
N SER A 121 -8.19 13.13 -3.66
CA SER A 121 -8.66 14.53 -3.61
C SER A 121 -7.64 15.47 -2.95
N LEU A 122 -6.67 14.91 -2.23
CA LEU A 122 -5.61 15.63 -1.53
C LEU A 122 -4.33 15.67 -2.36
N PRO A 123 -3.46 16.68 -2.17
CA PRO A 123 -2.14 16.67 -2.76
C PRO A 123 -1.29 15.50 -2.25
N THR A 124 -0.56 14.86 -3.15
CA THR A 124 0.31 13.72 -2.84
C THR A 124 1.72 14.03 -3.33
N ARG A 125 2.72 13.90 -2.47
CA ARG A 125 4.13 14.08 -2.81
C ARG A 125 4.80 12.73 -3.02
N LEU A 126 5.48 12.57 -4.16
CA LEU A 126 6.30 11.38 -4.44
C LEU A 126 7.75 11.61 -4.02
N THR A 127 8.37 10.58 -3.44
CA THR A 127 9.80 10.55 -3.09
C THR A 127 10.40 9.23 -3.54
N TRP A 128 11.57 9.29 -4.19
CA TRP A 128 12.33 8.11 -4.59
C TRP A 128 13.46 7.83 -3.61
N TYR A 129 13.68 6.54 -3.34
CA TYR A 129 14.82 6.02 -2.61
C TYR A 129 15.52 4.95 -3.46
N ILE A 130 16.85 5.03 -3.52
CA ILE A 130 17.74 4.13 -4.23
C ILE A 130 18.61 3.47 -3.16
N ASN A 131 18.46 2.16 -2.95
CA ASN A 131 19.15 1.40 -1.89
C ASN A 131 18.99 2.03 -0.48
N GLY A 132 17.80 2.58 -0.19
CA GLY A 132 17.49 3.24 1.07
C GLY A 132 17.92 4.70 1.17
N GLU A 133 18.69 5.23 0.22
CA GLU A 133 19.08 6.65 0.16
C GLU A 133 18.12 7.45 -0.72
N GLN A 134 17.71 8.64 -0.29
CA GLN A 134 16.83 9.48 -1.09
C GLN A 134 17.51 9.94 -2.39
N ALA A 135 16.81 9.85 -3.51
CA ALA A 135 17.32 10.30 -4.81
C ALA A 135 17.62 11.81 -4.78
N SER A 136 18.75 12.18 -5.38
CA SER A 136 19.18 13.58 -5.48
C SER A 136 18.37 14.33 -6.54
N LEU A 137 18.28 15.66 -6.41
CA LEU A 137 17.50 16.49 -7.34
C LEU A 137 17.96 16.35 -8.81
N GLY A 138 19.25 16.12 -9.05
CA GLY A 138 19.79 15.90 -10.40
C GLY A 138 19.37 14.58 -11.05
N GLU A 139 18.91 13.62 -10.25
CA GLU A 139 18.40 12.31 -10.72
C GLU A 139 16.89 12.34 -10.96
N LEU A 140 16.21 13.42 -10.58
CA LEU A 140 14.77 13.57 -10.69
C LEU A 140 14.42 14.43 -11.90
N GLN A 141 13.38 14.03 -12.61
CA GLN A 141 12.69 14.91 -13.55
C GLN A 141 11.61 15.71 -12.82
N PRO A 142 11.16 16.85 -13.38
CA PRO A 142 10.03 17.60 -12.82
C PRO A 142 8.80 16.71 -12.64
N SER A 143 8.11 16.85 -11.51
CA SER A 143 6.87 16.13 -11.27
C SER A 143 5.76 16.60 -12.21
N ILE A 144 4.90 15.66 -12.62
CA ILE A 144 3.75 15.94 -13.48
C ILE A 144 2.48 15.63 -12.70
N ASP A 145 1.60 16.62 -12.61
CA ASP A 145 0.29 16.47 -11.98
C ASP A 145 -0.81 16.31 -13.03
N THR A 146 -1.71 15.37 -12.78
CA THR A 146 -2.91 15.16 -13.62
C THR A 146 -4.14 15.17 -12.73
N SER A 147 -5.18 15.89 -13.15
CA SER A 147 -6.44 15.97 -12.43
C SER A 147 -7.62 15.47 -13.25
N ILE A 148 -8.53 14.72 -12.62
CA ILE A 148 -9.78 14.25 -13.22
C ILE A 148 -10.97 14.55 -12.29
N PRO A 149 -12.13 14.98 -12.84
CA PRO A 149 -13.36 15.07 -12.07
C PRO A 149 -13.99 13.67 -11.91
N ALA A 150 -14.24 13.24 -10.68
CA ALA A 150 -14.92 11.98 -10.40
C ALA A 150 -15.56 11.99 -9.00
N HIS A 151 -16.76 11.41 -8.87
CA HIS A 151 -17.48 11.29 -7.59
C HIS A 151 -17.63 12.63 -6.82
N ASP A 152 -17.90 13.72 -7.55
CA ASP A 152 -17.96 15.10 -7.02
C ASP A 152 -16.64 15.64 -6.43
N TYR A 153 -15.51 14.97 -6.67
CA TYR A 153 -14.17 15.45 -6.34
C TYR A 153 -13.38 15.86 -7.60
N ILE A 154 -12.35 16.67 -7.40
CA ILE A 154 -11.23 16.80 -8.35
C ILE A 154 -10.11 15.91 -7.81
N LEU A 155 -9.97 14.73 -8.41
CA LEU A 155 -8.94 13.78 -8.02
C LEU A 155 -7.64 14.09 -8.75
N ARG A 156 -6.53 14.05 -8.05
CA ARG A 156 -5.19 14.34 -8.55
C ARG A 156 -4.29 13.12 -8.42
N ARG A 157 -3.41 12.96 -9.38
CA ARG A 157 -2.31 11.99 -9.39
C ARG A 157 -1.04 12.76 -9.70
N GLN A 158 0.04 12.41 -9.00
CA GLN A 158 1.38 12.88 -9.30
C GLN A 158 2.19 11.76 -9.97
N LYS A 159 3.01 12.13 -10.95
CA LYS A 159 4.05 11.27 -11.51
C LYS A 159 5.42 11.89 -11.26
N LEU A 160 6.39 11.06 -10.90
CA LEU A 160 7.78 11.47 -10.68
C LEU A 160 8.71 10.45 -11.31
N GLN A 161 9.50 10.89 -12.28
CA GLN A 161 10.48 10.05 -12.95
C GLN A 161 11.86 10.23 -12.31
N VAL A 162 12.53 9.10 -12.08
CA VAL A 162 13.93 9.04 -11.65
C VAL A 162 14.77 8.51 -12.80
N ARG A 163 15.95 9.10 -13.00
CA ARG A 163 16.88 8.77 -14.07
C ARG A 163 18.32 8.91 -13.58
N PHE A 164 19.05 7.81 -13.54
CA PHE A 164 20.45 7.79 -13.09
C PHE A 164 21.23 6.65 -13.74
N TYR A 165 22.55 6.81 -13.80
CA TYR A 165 23.45 5.73 -14.21
C TYR A 165 23.81 4.85 -13.01
N LEU A 166 23.88 3.54 -13.24
CA LEU A 166 24.36 2.54 -12.28
C LEU A 166 25.89 2.57 -12.19
N SER A 167 26.42 3.72 -11.78
CA SER A 167 27.85 4.01 -11.69
C SER A 167 28.24 4.58 -10.33
N GLY A 168 29.53 4.43 -10.01
CA GLY A 168 30.13 4.98 -8.79
C GLY A 168 29.97 4.12 -7.53
N PRO A 169 30.65 4.50 -6.43
CA PRO A 169 30.88 3.63 -5.27
C PRO A 169 29.61 3.06 -4.63
N ARG A 170 28.49 3.80 -4.69
CA ARG A 170 27.19 3.41 -4.13
C ARG A 170 26.60 2.12 -4.74
N PHE A 171 27.03 1.71 -5.92
CA PHE A 171 26.59 0.46 -6.58
C PHE A 171 27.67 -0.61 -6.68
N TYR A 172 28.95 -0.25 -6.51
CA TYR A 172 30.03 -1.24 -6.47
C TYR A 172 30.09 -1.99 -5.13
N HIS A 173 29.71 -1.34 -4.02
CA HIS A 173 29.85 -1.89 -2.67
C HIS A 173 28.51 -2.30 -2.03
N ALA A 174 27.40 -1.67 -2.43
CA ALA A 174 26.08 -2.22 -2.17
C ALA A 174 26.00 -3.56 -2.90
N GLY A 175 25.44 -4.60 -2.27
CA GLY A 175 25.43 -5.95 -2.85
C GLY A 175 24.88 -6.00 -4.28
N LYS A 176 24.93 -7.17 -4.91
CA LYS A 176 24.47 -7.38 -6.31
C LYS A 176 22.98 -7.04 -6.57
N ASN A 177 22.27 -6.43 -5.63
CA ASN A 177 20.86 -6.11 -5.71
C ASN A 177 20.65 -4.59 -5.56
N LEU A 178 19.99 -3.99 -6.54
CA LEU A 178 19.41 -2.66 -6.50
C LEU A 178 18.01 -2.77 -5.88
N GLU A 179 17.72 -1.96 -4.87
CA GLU A 179 16.36 -1.66 -4.45
C GLU A 179 15.97 -0.25 -4.91
N LEU A 180 14.85 -0.17 -5.60
CA LEU A 180 14.23 1.09 -5.97
C LEU A 180 12.87 1.20 -5.28
N LYS A 181 12.74 2.20 -4.41
CA LYS A 181 11.54 2.42 -3.60
C LYS A 181 10.91 3.77 -3.91
N CYS A 182 9.62 3.77 -4.22
CA CYS A 182 8.83 5.00 -4.35
C CYS A 182 7.86 5.11 -3.17
N VAL A 183 7.84 6.28 -2.54
CA VAL A 183 6.93 6.62 -1.43
C VAL A 183 5.99 7.73 -1.88
N ALA A 184 4.69 7.50 -1.74
CA ALA A 184 3.63 8.47 -1.96
C ALA A 184 3.08 8.92 -0.62
N GLU A 185 3.30 10.19 -0.27
CA GLU A 185 2.87 10.78 1.00
C GLU A 185 1.76 11.82 0.76
N ILE A 186 0.68 11.76 1.54
CA ILE A 186 -0.39 12.74 1.48
C ILE A 186 0.02 13.96 2.30
N GLU A 187 -0.12 15.15 1.72
CA GLU A 187 0.24 16.39 2.40
C GLU A 187 -0.57 16.55 3.70
N ASN A 188 0.13 16.86 4.80
CA ASN A 188 -0.40 16.97 6.17
C ASN A 188 -0.88 15.65 6.82
N PHE A 189 -0.78 14.50 6.14
CA PHE A 189 -1.17 13.18 6.69
C PHE A 189 -0.09 12.11 6.42
N PRO A 190 1.09 12.19 7.06
CA PRO A 190 2.20 11.25 6.84
C PRO A 190 1.85 9.79 7.17
N GLU A 191 0.88 9.56 8.06
CA GLU A 191 0.38 8.24 8.45
C GLU A 191 -0.38 7.52 7.34
N LEU A 192 -0.86 8.27 6.33
CA LEU A 192 -1.59 7.73 5.17
C LEU A 192 -0.66 7.45 3.97
N LYS A 193 0.66 7.49 4.18
CA LYS A 193 1.64 7.20 3.13
C LYS A 193 1.51 5.77 2.61
N ARG A 194 1.84 5.59 1.33
CA ARG A 194 1.91 4.31 0.65
C ARG A 194 3.24 4.17 -0.09
N GLU A 195 3.71 2.95 -0.27
CA GLU A 195 5.03 2.72 -0.85
C GLU A 195 5.10 1.44 -1.67
N THR A 196 6.01 1.44 -2.65
CA THR A 196 6.32 0.28 -3.48
C THR A 196 7.84 0.18 -3.60
N SER A 197 8.39 -0.99 -3.28
CA SER A 197 9.80 -1.35 -3.50
C SER A 197 9.91 -2.41 -4.59
N LEU A 198 10.84 -2.23 -5.52
CA LEU A 198 11.22 -3.22 -6.51
C LEU A 198 12.72 -3.50 -6.43
N ASN A 199 13.09 -4.76 -6.64
CA ASN A 199 14.47 -5.21 -6.59
C ASN A 199 14.96 -5.66 -7.96
N ALA A 200 16.21 -5.36 -8.29
CA ALA A 200 16.86 -5.84 -9.51
C ALA A 200 18.27 -6.35 -9.22
N ALA A 201 18.72 -7.36 -9.96
CA ALA A 201 20.10 -7.81 -9.91
C ALA A 201 20.99 -6.92 -10.79
N ILE A 202 22.16 -6.54 -10.28
CA ILE A 202 23.19 -5.81 -11.02
C ILE A 202 24.27 -6.80 -11.46
N THR A 203 24.49 -6.86 -12.77
CA THR A 203 25.56 -7.66 -13.37
C THR A 203 26.78 -6.80 -13.62
N HIS A 204 27.93 -7.24 -13.12
CA HIS A 204 29.21 -6.64 -13.45
C HIS A 204 29.73 -7.22 -14.77
N TYR A 205 30.59 -6.46 -15.46
CA TYR A 205 31.35 -7.02 -16.57
C TYR A 205 32.32 -8.07 -16.01
N ASP A 206 31.96 -9.35 -16.12
CA ASP A 206 32.89 -10.45 -15.88
C ASP A 206 33.89 -10.48 -17.03
N ASN A 207 35.13 -10.07 -16.78
CA ASN A 207 36.21 -10.19 -17.73
C ASN A 207 36.67 -11.66 -17.78
N LEU A 208 35.90 -12.52 -18.45
CA LEU A 208 36.24 -13.94 -18.65
C LEU A 208 37.26 -14.16 -19.79
N ASN A 209 37.91 -13.11 -20.29
CA ASN A 209 39.02 -13.24 -21.23
C ASN A 209 40.34 -13.43 -20.47
N ASN A 210 40.63 -14.67 -20.07
CA ASN A 210 41.97 -15.29 -20.00
C ASN A 210 41.97 -16.60 -19.16
N GLN A 211 40.99 -17.48 -19.35
CA GLN A 211 41.21 -18.88 -19.01
C GLN A 211 41.94 -19.56 -20.17
N MET A 212 43.27 -19.52 -20.10
CA MET A 212 44.16 -20.28 -20.97
C MET A 212 43.88 -21.78 -20.76
N LEU A 213 43.23 -22.44 -21.72
CA LEU A 213 43.23 -23.90 -21.79
C LEU A 213 44.62 -24.36 -22.22
N ILE A 214 45.48 -24.69 -21.25
CA ILE A 214 46.71 -25.43 -21.53
C ILE A 214 46.34 -26.91 -21.62
N HIS A 215 46.05 -27.38 -22.83
CA HIS A 215 46.29 -28.78 -23.17
C HIS A 215 47.26 -28.82 -24.35
N ALA A 216 48.54 -28.96 -24.01
CA ALA A 216 49.61 -29.28 -24.94
C ALA A 216 49.32 -30.64 -25.57
N GLY A 217 49.19 -30.65 -26.90
CA GLY A 217 49.35 -31.86 -27.68
C GLY A 217 50.83 -32.25 -27.70
N SER A 218 51.12 -33.48 -27.30
CA SER A 218 52.34 -34.20 -27.67
C SER A 218 51.94 -35.62 -28.05
N GLY A 219 51.84 -35.88 -29.35
CA GLY A 219 51.95 -37.25 -29.87
C GLY A 219 53.42 -37.60 -30.07
N VAL A 220 53.80 -38.83 -29.73
CA VAL A 220 54.64 -39.74 -30.53
C VAL A 220 54.64 -41.14 -29.85
N SER A 221 54.10 -42.10 -30.59
CA SER A 221 54.55 -43.49 -30.84
C SER A 221 55.33 -44.28 -29.78
N GLY A 222 54.79 -45.45 -29.41
CA GLY A 222 55.54 -46.55 -28.81
C GLY A 222 54.72 -47.83 -28.77
N ALA A 223 54.85 -48.68 -29.79
CA ALA A 223 54.25 -50.00 -29.85
C ALA A 223 55.01 -50.99 -28.97
N ALA A 224 54.31 -51.77 -28.14
CA ALA A 224 54.78 -53.04 -27.62
C ALA A 224 53.59 -53.94 -27.26
N ASN A 225 53.36 -54.95 -28.10
CA ASN A 225 52.51 -56.11 -27.81
C ASN A 225 53.23 -57.04 -26.84
N VAL A 226 52.63 -57.34 -25.68
CA VAL A 226 52.81 -58.62 -24.98
C VAL A 226 51.51 -58.95 -24.22
N THR A 227 50.86 -60.05 -24.60
CA THR A 227 49.89 -60.82 -23.81
C THR A 227 50.51 -62.20 -23.54
N PRO A 228 49.88 -63.14 -22.81
CA PRO A 228 49.12 -63.05 -21.56
C PRO A 228 49.63 -64.08 -20.52
N HIS A 229 49.17 -64.03 -19.25
CA HIS A 229 49.07 -65.26 -18.45
C HIS A 229 47.89 -65.25 -17.47
N HIS A 230 47.36 -66.45 -17.33
CA HIS A 230 46.07 -66.91 -16.82
C HIS A 230 45.90 -66.96 -15.29
N ASN A 231 44.61 -67.02 -14.90
CA ASN A 231 44.00 -67.70 -13.73
C ASN A 231 44.02 -66.95 -12.38
N THR A 232 42.94 -66.90 -11.57
CA THR A 232 41.77 -67.81 -11.46
C THR A 232 40.60 -67.16 -10.71
N LEU A 233 39.40 -67.67 -11.01
CA LEU A 233 38.08 -67.58 -10.37
C LEU A 233 38.03 -67.31 -8.84
N GLN A 234 37.02 -66.56 -8.38
CA GLN A 234 35.87 -67.14 -7.65
C GLN A 234 34.61 -66.26 -7.73
N ILE A 235 33.51 -66.96 -7.97
CA ILE A 235 32.10 -66.57 -8.00
C ILE A 235 31.57 -66.60 -6.56
N ILE A 236 30.62 -65.72 -6.19
CA ILE A 236 29.42 -66.04 -5.40
C ILE A 236 28.43 -64.87 -5.52
N SER A 237 27.31 -65.16 -6.17
CA SER A 237 26.03 -64.48 -6.06
C SER A 237 25.30 -64.95 -4.80
N ILE A 238 24.45 -64.11 -4.18
CA ILE A 238 23.22 -64.54 -3.50
C ILE A 238 22.26 -63.35 -3.38
N LEU A 239 21.01 -63.63 -3.78
CA LEU A 239 19.78 -62.85 -3.72
C LEU A 239 19.14 -62.81 -2.30
N PHE A 240 18.02 -62.07 -2.22
CA PHE A 240 16.95 -62.07 -1.19
C PHE A 240 17.13 -61.08 -0.02
N ALA A 241 16.13 -60.33 0.46
CA ALA A 241 14.68 -60.45 0.34
C ALA A 241 13.95 -59.10 0.49
N ILE A 242 12.78 -59.05 -0.14
CA ILE A 242 11.65 -58.12 0.05
C ILE A 242 10.88 -58.50 1.33
N CYS A 243 10.21 -57.54 1.99
CA CYS A 243 8.87 -57.60 2.63
C CYS A 243 8.76 -56.56 3.77
N PHE A 244 7.89 -55.53 3.66
CA PHE A 244 6.53 -55.40 4.26
C PHE A 244 6.56 -54.94 5.74
N LEU A 245 5.64 -54.17 6.34
CA LEU A 245 4.35 -53.53 6.01
C LEU A 245 4.03 -52.55 7.18
N VAL A 246 3.38 -51.43 6.84
CA VAL A 246 2.15 -50.84 7.43
C VAL A 246 1.94 -50.84 8.97
N ASN A 247 1.68 -49.63 9.51
CA ASN A 247 0.44 -49.24 10.22
C ASN A 247 0.57 -47.74 10.61
N SER A 248 -0.27 -46.78 10.17
CA SER A 248 -1.74 -46.60 10.21
C SER A 248 -2.24 -45.80 11.43
N ALA A 249 -3.30 -45.02 11.15
CA ALA A 249 -4.21 -44.27 12.03
C ALA A 249 -3.72 -42.90 12.55
N LEU A 250 -4.24 -41.78 12.02
CA LEU A 250 -5.54 -41.15 12.35
C LEU A 250 -5.64 -40.69 13.81
N PHE A 251 -5.73 -39.38 14.03
CA PHE A 251 -6.73 -38.81 14.93
C PHE A 251 -7.12 -37.40 14.48
N SER A 252 -8.43 -37.22 14.38
CA SER A 252 -9.16 -36.01 14.01
C SER A 252 -9.36 -35.11 15.23
N LEU A 253 -9.34 -33.80 15.01
CA LEU A 253 -10.26 -32.79 15.57
C LEU A 253 -10.10 -31.48 14.78
#